data_AF-A0A0T6AR36-F1
#
_entry.id   AF-A0A0T6AR36-F1
#
_cell.length_a   1.000
_cell.length_b   1.000
_cell.length_c   1.000
_cell.angle_alpha   90.00
_cell.angle_beta   90.00
_cell.angle_gamma   90.00
#
_symmetry.space_group_name_H-M   'P 1'
#
loop_
_entity.id
_entity.type
_entity.pdbx_description
1 polymer ?
#
loop_
_entity_poly.entity_id
_entity_poly.type
_entity_poly.pdbx_seq_one_letter_code
_entity_poly.pdbx_strand_id
1 'polypeptide(L)' 'MYEGVLIAHFILAVAVIGVVVLQGPKGEGLGAIGGSARLFHGPRPRETLMLRLTTAVSLLFVFTATYLALAR' A
#
# COMPACT_ATOMS: atom_id res chain seq x y z
N MET A 1 10.43 -25.44 -6.78
CA MET A 1 8.98 -25.21 -6.59
C MET A 1 8.68 -23.77 -6.12
N TYR A 2 9.37 -22.76 -6.66
CA TYR A 2 9.15 -21.35 -6.31
C TYR A 2 8.43 -20.55 -7.43
N GLU A 3 8.20 -21.18 -8.58
CA GLU A 3 7.55 -20.58 -9.77
C GLU A 3 6.21 -19.91 -9.42
N GLY A 4 5.38 -20.58 -8.60
CA GLY A 4 4.10 -20.00 -8.15
C GLY A 4 4.28 -18.73 -7.31
N VAL A 5 5.32 -18.69 -6.48
CA VAL A 5 5.63 -17.51 -5.65
C VAL A 5 6.18 -16.37 -6.51
N LEU A 6 6.98 -16.68 -7.54
CA LEU A 6 7.43 -15.69 -8.52
C LEU A 6 6.26 -15.04 -9.27
N ILE A 7 5.32 -15.85 -9.76
CA ILE A 7 4.13 -15.34 -10.46
C ILE A 7 3.30 -14.47 -9.51
N ALA A 8 3.06 -14.92 -8.28
CA ALA A 8 2.34 -14.14 -7.28
C ALA A 8 3.06 -12.83 -6.94
N HIS A 9 4.39 -12.87 -6.78
CA HIS A 9 5.20 -11.70 -6.50
C HIS A 9 5.17 -10.68 -7.64
N PHE A 10 5.24 -11.15 -8.89
CA PHE A 10 5.12 -10.29 -10.07
C PHE A 10 3.76 -9.58 -10.13
N ILE A 11 2.66 -10.31 -9.87
CA ILE A 11 1.32 -9.71 -9.80
C ILE A 11 1.25 -8.66 -8.68
N LEU A 12 1.78 -8.98 -7.50
CA LEU A 12 1.83 -8.05 -6.37
C LEU A 12 2.66 -6.80 -6.69
N ALA A 13 3.77 -6.93 -7.41
CA ALA A 13 4.59 -5.80 -7.84
C ALA A 13 3.79 -4.83 -8.71
N VAL A 14 3.09 -5.35 -9.73
CA VAL A 14 2.22 -4.55 -10.61
C VAL A 14 1.07 -3.94 -9.81
N ALA A 15 0.48 -4.69 -8.88
CA ALA A 15 -0.60 -4.20 -8.03
C ALA A 15 -0.16 -3.05 -7.10
N VAL A 16 1.03 -3.14 -6.47
CA VAL A 16 1.58 -2.04 -5.65
C VAL A 16 1.73 -0.79 -6.50
N ILE A 17 2.34 -0.90 -7.69
CA ILE A 17 2.51 0.24 -8.61
C ILE A 17 1.16 0.85 -8.97
N GLY A 18 0.21 0.02 -9.39
CA GLY A 18 -1.13 0.46 -9.78
C GLY A 18 -1.85 1.18 -8.63
N VAL A 19 -1.85 0.61 -7.43
CA VAL A 19 -2.50 1.21 -6.27
C VAL A 19 -1.85 2.54 -5.89
N VAL A 20 -0.51 2.63 -5.91
CA VAL A 20 0.22 3.88 -5.58
C VAL A 20 -0.06 4.97 -6.60
N VAL A 21 -0.06 4.66 -7.89
CA VAL A 21 -0.37 5.63 -8.96
C VAL A 21 -1.81 6.14 -8.86
N LEU A 22 -2.74 5.30 -8.42
CA LEU A 22 -4.14 5.68 -8.21
C LEU A 22 -4.38 6.50 -6.94
N GLN A 23 -3.37 6.67 -6.07
CA GLN A 23 -3.52 7.52 -4.88
C GLN A 23 -3.57 9.00 -5.28
N GLY A 24 -4.75 9.62 -5.11
CA GLY A 24 -4.90 11.06 -5.27
C GLY A 24 -4.23 11.87 -4.15
N PRO A 25 -4.05 13.19 -4.36
CA PRO A 25 -3.48 14.07 -3.35
C PRO A 25 -4.36 14.08 -2.09
N LYS A 26 -3.76 13.76 -0.94
CA LYS A 26 -4.42 13.81 0.36
C LYS A 26 -4.54 15.26 0.81
N GLY A 27 -5.73 15.65 1.26
CA GLY A 27 -6.02 17.02 1.69
C GLY A 27 -5.41 17.41 3.05
N GLU A 28 -4.61 16.54 3.66
CA GLU A 28 -4.17 16.66 5.05
C GLU A 28 -2.86 17.45 5.21
N GLY A 29 -2.09 17.63 4.13
CA GLY A 29 -0.87 18.46 4.09
C GLY A 29 0.14 18.15 5.21
N LEU A 30 0.92 19.17 5.61
CA LEU A 30 1.83 19.09 6.78
C LEU A 30 1.07 19.03 8.11
N GLY A 31 -0.20 19.47 8.15
CA GLY A 31 -1.05 19.39 9.34
C GLY A 31 -1.33 17.95 9.78
N ALA A 32 -1.15 16.97 8.91
CA ALA A 32 -1.25 15.55 9.24
C ALA A 32 -0.13 15.08 10.19
N ILE A 33 1.05 15.70 10.12
CA ILE A 33 2.23 15.29 10.89
C ILE A 33 2.01 15.51 12.38
N GLY A 34 1.27 16.57 12.76
CA GLY A 34 0.90 16.85 14.15
C GLY A 34 -0.40 16.18 14.62
N GLY A 35 -1.01 15.33 13.80
CA GLY A 35 -2.29 14.67 14.12
C GLY A 35 -3.53 15.59 14.10
N SER A 36 -3.36 16.89 13.89
CA SER A 36 -4.42 17.89 13.99
C SER A 36 -5.17 18.16 12.68
N ALA A 37 -4.64 17.76 11.52
CA ALA A 37 -5.35 17.93 10.23
C ALA A 37 -6.70 17.19 10.17
N ARG A 38 -6.87 16.14 10.96
CA ARG A 38 -8.12 15.37 11.05
C ARG A 38 -9.05 15.81 12.19
N LEU A 39 -8.61 16.74 13.03
CA LEU A 39 -9.40 17.18 14.19
C LEU A 39 -10.66 17.95 13.76
N PHE A 40 -10.60 18.62 12.61
CA PHE A 40 -11.67 19.46 12.07
C PHE A 40 -12.27 18.93 10.76
N HIS A 41 -11.64 17.94 10.11
CA HIS A 41 -12.14 17.30 8.89
C HIS A 41 -12.01 15.78 9.01
N GLY A 42 -13.13 15.05 8.94
CA GLY A 42 -13.14 13.59 9.02
C GLY A 42 -12.48 12.92 7.80
N PRO A 43 -11.98 11.69 7.95
CA PRO A 43 -11.31 10.97 6.87
C PRO A 43 -12.29 10.67 5.73
N ARG A 44 -11.90 11.00 4.49
CA ARG A 44 -12.74 10.71 3.33
C ARG A 44 -12.78 9.19 3.09
N PRO A 45 -13.96 8.57 2.88
CA PRO A 45 -14.09 7.12 2.73
C PRO A 45 -13.18 6.53 1.63
N ARG A 46 -13.02 7.25 0.51
CA ARG A 46 -12.15 6.85 -0.61
C ARG A 46 -10.68 6.80 -0.20
N GLU A 47 -10.22 7.79 0.57
CA GLU A 47 -8.83 7.88 1.05
C GLU A 47 -8.54 6.77 2.06
N THR A 48 -9.48 6.48 2.98
CA THR A 48 -9.35 5.37 3.94
C THR A 48 -9.31 4.01 3.25
N LEU A 49 -10.16 3.79 2.25
CA LEU A 49 -10.17 2.53 1.50
C LEU A 49 -8.87 2.34 0.71
N MET A 50 -8.42 3.37 -0.01
CA MET A 50 -7.15 3.31 -0.74
C MET A 50 -5.96 3.09 0.18
N LEU A 51 -5.95 3.72 1.36
CA LEU A 51 -4.91 3.49 2.35
C LEU A 51 -4.88 2.03 2.80
N ARG A 52 -6.03 1.46 3.20
CA ARG A 52 -6.12 0.05 3.63
C ARG A 52 -5.71 -0.91 2.51
N LEU A 53 -6.15 -0.66 1.28
CA LEU A 53 -5.79 -1.46 0.12
C LEU A 53 -4.28 -1.42 -0.12
N THR A 54 -3.68 -0.23 -0.12
CA THR A 54 -2.24 -0.07 -0.30
C THR A 54 -1.47 -0.78 0.80
N THR A 55 -1.86 -0.60 2.06
CA THR A 55 -1.19 -1.26 3.20
C THR A 55 -1.23 -2.77 3.07
N ALA A 56 -2.39 -3.35 2.73
CA ALA A 56 -2.53 -4.79 2.55
C ALA A 56 -1.66 -5.31 1.40
N VAL A 57 -1.73 -4.69 0.22
CA VAL A 57 -0.96 -5.11 -0.96
C VAL A 57 0.54 -4.93 -0.74
N SER A 58 0.97 -3.83 -0.13
CA SER A 58 2.38 -3.60 0.20
C SER A 58 2.93 -4.60 1.20
N LEU A 59 2.16 -4.98 2.23
CA LEU A 59 2.59 -6.02 3.17
C LEU A 59 2.79 -7.36 2.47
N LEU A 60 1.83 -7.78 1.64
CA LEU A 60 1.95 -9.03 0.87
C LEU A 60 3.15 -9.01 -0.08
N PHE A 61 3.41 -7.86 -0.73
CA PHE A 61 4.60 -7.68 -1.56
C PHE A 61 5.88 -7.82 -0.74
N VAL A 62 5.98 -7.20 0.44
CA VAL A 62 7.17 -7.31 1.30
C VAL A 62 7.38 -8.73 1.79
N PHE A 63 6.32 -9.44 2.19
CA PHE A 63 6.43 -10.84 2.61
C PHE A 63 6.93 -11.73 1.48
N THR A 64 6.35 -11.60 0.28
CA THR A 64 6.79 -12.39 -0.89
C THR A 64 8.19 -12.00 -1.33
N ALA A 65 8.55 -10.71 -1.30
CA ALA A 65 9.91 -10.23 -1.59
C ALA A 65 10.93 -10.83 -0.61
N THR A 66 10.61 -10.83 0.69
CA THR A 66 11.49 -11.33 1.75
C THR A 66 11.66 -12.84 1.66
N TYR A 67 10.55 -13.57 1.48
CA TYR A 67 10.60 -15.02 1.28
C TYR A 67 11.43 -15.36 0.05
N LEU A 68 11.18 -14.68 -1.07
CA LEU A 68 11.94 -14.90 -2.28
C LEU A 68 13.40 -14.51 -2.05
N ALA A 69 13.73 -13.41 -1.38
CA ALA A 69 15.12 -12.99 -1.15
C ALA A 69 15.92 -13.95 -0.26
N LEU A 70 15.30 -14.55 0.75
CA LEU A 70 16.01 -15.27 1.82
C LEU A 70 15.83 -16.79 1.82
N ALA A 71 14.68 -17.28 1.33
CA ALA A 71 14.27 -18.68 1.49
C ALA A 71 14.08 -19.42 0.16
N ARG A 72 14.36 -18.77 -0.98
CA ARG A 72 14.37 -19.42 -2.31
C ARG A 72 15.70 -20.10 -2.59
#